data_AF-A0A4Y3I2M3-F1
#
_entry.id   AF-A0A4Y3I2M3-F1
#
_cell.length_a   1.000
_cell.length_b   1.000
_cell.length_c   1.000
_cell.angle_alpha   90.00
_cell.angle_beta   90.00
_cell.angle_gamma   90.00
#
_symmetry.space_group_name_H-M   'P 1'
#
loop_
_entity.id
_entity.type
_entity.pdbx_description
1 polymer ?
#
loop_
_entity_poly.entity_id
_entity_poly.type
_entity_poly.pdbx_seq_one_letter_code
_entity_poly.pdbx_strand_id
1 'polypeptide(L)'
;MLYQKQFTTGLIGMALAIPTLVVAKPIVQDAQYNILKVQHEEEWSKADKDLDKKLAEFKASNGGKAPNFLYILIDDIGFGDVGIPELNAVRGYKTPNINQFADEGMRMARMYTEPSCTPTRVAMMTGRHPVRNGMGDTAVDIAGFGLAAEEVTLAEIMSQAGYATTHIGKWHMGDIEEA
;
A
#
# COMPACT_ATOMS: atom_id res chain seq x y z
N MET A 1 -18.67 5.88 -51.28
CA MET A 1 -18.29 7.30 -51.17
C MET A 1 -16.84 7.32 -50.72
N LEU A 2 -15.94 7.49 -51.68
CA LEU A 2 -14.48 7.39 -51.53
C LEU A 2 -13.95 8.67 -50.87
N TYR A 3 -13.17 8.54 -49.80
CA TYR A 3 -12.40 9.65 -49.24
C TYR A 3 -10.92 9.26 -49.22
N GLN A 4 -10.22 9.64 -50.29
CA GLN A 4 -8.76 9.65 -50.30
C GLN A 4 -8.28 10.86 -49.51
N LYS A 5 -7.45 10.64 -48.49
CA LYS A 5 -6.68 11.69 -47.82
C LYS A 5 -5.20 11.56 -48.22
N GLN A 6 -4.67 12.67 -48.71
CA GLN A 6 -3.34 12.86 -49.26
C GLN A 6 -2.25 12.55 -48.23
N PHE A 7 -1.20 11.85 -48.70
CA PHE A 7 0.07 11.72 -48.00
C PHE A 7 0.86 13.03 -48.12
N THR A 8 1.05 13.73 -47.01
CA THR A 8 2.09 14.75 -46.87
C THR A 8 3.25 14.16 -46.07
N THR A 9 4.38 14.02 -46.76
CA THR A 9 5.68 13.60 -46.23
C THR A 9 6.22 14.68 -45.29
N GLY A 10 6.06 14.49 -43.98
CA GLY A 10 6.68 15.33 -42.95
C GLY A 10 8.00 14.72 -42.48
N LEU A 11 9.07 15.52 -42.47
CA LEU A 11 10.38 15.14 -41.96
C LEU A 11 10.28 14.59 -40.52
N ILE A 12 10.78 13.37 -40.32
CA ILE A 12 10.97 12.77 -39.00
C ILE A 12 12.18 13.44 -38.35
N GLY A 13 11.94 14.41 -37.47
CA GLY A 13 12.93 14.90 -36.53
C GLY A 13 13.10 13.87 -35.42
N MET A 14 14.22 13.14 -35.43
CA MET A 14 14.59 12.20 -34.38
C MET A 14 15.00 12.98 -33.13
N ALA A 15 14.03 13.33 -32.29
CA ALA A 15 14.29 13.86 -30.96
C ALA A 15 14.81 12.71 -30.08
N LEU A 16 16.13 12.69 -29.86
CA LEU A 16 16.76 11.87 -28.83
C LEU A 16 16.21 12.33 -27.47
N ALA A 17 15.19 11.63 -26.98
CA ALA A 17 14.73 11.77 -25.60
C ALA A 17 15.84 11.24 -24.69
N ILE A 18 16.63 12.15 -24.13
CA ILE A 18 17.55 11.83 -23.03
C ILE A 18 16.65 11.54 -21.83
N PRO A 19 16.66 10.32 -21.27
CA PRO A 19 15.92 10.05 -20.05
C PRO A 19 16.54 10.90 -18.95
N THR A 20 15.81 11.91 -18.47
CA THR A 20 16.15 12.61 -17.24
C THR A 20 16.04 11.61 -16.11
N LEU A 21 17.19 11.14 -15.62
CA LEU A 21 17.30 10.44 -14.35
C LEU A 21 16.79 11.37 -13.26
N VAL A 22 15.54 11.19 -12.85
CA VAL A 22 14.99 11.83 -11.66
C VAL A 22 15.69 11.18 -10.47
N VAL A 23 16.73 11.82 -9.98
CA VAL A 23 17.37 11.42 -8.72
C VAL A 23 16.36 11.71 -7.62
N ALA A 24 15.89 10.66 -6.93
CA ALA A 24 15.01 10.80 -5.79
C ALA A 24 15.65 11.75 -4.76
N LYS A 25 14.90 12.76 -4.32
CA LYS A 25 15.37 13.63 -3.23
C LYS A 25 15.62 12.75 -1.99
N PRO A 26 16.67 13.04 -1.20
CA PRO A 26 16.92 12.30 0.03
C PRO A 26 15.70 12.41 0.96
N ILE A 27 15.40 11.32 1.67
CA ILE A 27 14.30 11.31 2.63
C ILE A 27 14.55 12.39 3.69
N VAL A 28 13.60 13.31 3.82
CA VAL A 28 13.63 14.33 4.87
C VAL A 28 13.03 13.72 6.13
N GLN A 29 13.88 13.46 7.11
CA GLN A 29 13.48 12.94 8.41
C GLN A 29 13.07 14.07 9.34
N ASP A 30 12.06 13.82 10.18
CA ASP A 30 11.65 14.80 11.19
C ASP A 30 12.59 14.81 12.42
N ALA A 31 12.36 15.76 13.33
CA ALA A 31 13.16 15.89 14.54
C ALA A 31 13.03 14.66 15.48
N GLN A 32 11.85 14.04 15.52
CA GLN A 32 11.59 12.91 16.40
C GLN A 32 12.37 11.67 15.94
N TYR A 33 12.41 11.40 14.63
CA TYR A 33 13.25 10.36 14.05
C TYR A 33 14.71 10.53 14.46
N ASN A 34 15.26 11.75 14.35
CA ASN A 34 16.66 12.00 14.68
C ASN A 34 16.96 11.73 16.17
N ILE A 35 16.04 12.11 17.07
CA ILE A 35 16.16 11.81 18.51
C ILE A 35 16.17 10.30 18.74
N LEU A 36 15.21 9.58 18.17
CA LEU A 36 15.10 8.13 18.33
C LEU A 36 16.30 7.40 17.71
N LYS A 37 16.80 7.88 16.58
CA LYS A 37 18.00 7.34 15.95
C LYS A 37 19.20 7.42 16.90
N VAL A 38 19.46 8.59 17.49
CA VAL A 38 20.56 8.73 18.47
C VAL A 38 20.39 7.78 19.66
N GLN A 39 19.16 7.51 20.08
CA GLN A 39 18.87 6.63 21.21
C GLN A 39 19.01 5.14 20.89
N HIS A 40 18.69 4.73 19.65
CA HIS A 40 18.47 3.32 19.31
C HIS A 40 19.24 2.80 18.09
N GLU A 41 20.08 3.61 17.43
CA GLU A 41 20.75 3.24 16.18
C GLU A 41 21.57 1.94 16.27
N GLU A 42 22.30 1.72 17.38
CA GLU A 42 23.06 0.49 17.57
C GLU A 42 22.16 -0.74 17.70
N GLU A 43 21.05 -0.61 18.43
CA GLU A 43 20.06 -1.67 18.61
C GLU A 43 19.39 -2.01 17.28
N TRP A 44 18.94 -0.99 16.55
CA TRP A 44 18.31 -1.15 15.24
C TRP A 44 19.27 -1.76 14.22
N SER A 45 20.53 -1.30 14.19
CA SER A 45 21.53 -1.88 13.27
C SER A 45 21.80 -3.36 13.55
N LYS A 46 21.73 -3.78 14.82
CA LYS A 46 21.84 -5.20 15.17
C LYS A 46 20.58 -5.96 14.75
N ALA A 47 19.39 -5.42 15.02
CA ALA A 47 18.12 -6.02 14.64
C ALA A 47 18.00 -6.20 13.12
N ASP A 48 18.46 -5.23 12.33
CA ASP A 48 18.48 -5.29 10.87
C ASP A 48 19.32 -6.48 10.38
N LYS A 49 20.52 -6.68 10.95
CA LYS A 49 21.37 -7.83 10.60
C LYS A 49 20.72 -9.16 10.93
N ASP A 50 20.05 -9.25 12.08
CA ASP A 50 19.34 -10.45 12.49
C ASP A 50 18.13 -10.73 11.57
N LEU A 51 17.43 -9.68 11.13
CA LEU A 51 16.32 -9.77 10.19
C LEU A 51 16.80 -10.19 8.79
N ASP A 52 17.89 -9.60 8.30
CA ASP A 52 18.50 -9.95 7.02
C ASP A 52 18.90 -11.43 6.99
N LYS A 53 19.47 -11.93 8.08
CA LYS A 53 19.80 -13.35 8.23
C LYS A 53 18.55 -14.22 8.14
N LYS A 54 17.50 -13.90 8.90
CA LYS A 54 16.22 -14.64 8.87
C LYS A 54 15.59 -14.62 7.47
N LEU A 55 15.65 -13.49 6.79
CA LEU A 55 15.12 -13.35 5.44
C LEU A 55 15.93 -14.18 4.43
N ALA A 56 17.26 -14.22 4.57
CA ALA A 56 18.12 -15.07 3.74
C ALA A 56 17.85 -16.56 3.95
N GLU A 57 17.69 -16.99 5.20
CA GLU A 57 17.32 -18.36 5.56
C GLU A 57 15.93 -18.74 5.00
N PHE A 58 14.95 -17.84 5.11
CA PHE A 58 13.63 -18.03 4.52
C PHE A 58 13.70 -18.15 2.98
N LYS A 59 14.46 -17.28 2.31
CA LYS A 59 14.63 -17.36 0.85
C LYS A 59 15.28 -18.69 0.46
N ALA A 60 16.28 -19.15 1.20
CA ALA A 60 16.93 -20.43 0.94
C ALA A 60 15.95 -21.61 1.07
N SER A 61 15.07 -21.61 2.08
CA SER A 61 14.05 -22.65 2.24
C SER A 61 12.88 -22.52 1.26
N ASN A 62 12.65 -21.33 0.69
CA ASN A 62 11.57 -21.04 -0.26
C ASN A 62 12.05 -20.99 -1.73
N GLY A 63 13.02 -21.83 -2.10
CA GLY A 63 13.50 -21.94 -3.49
C GLY A 63 14.08 -20.64 -4.07
N GLY A 64 14.70 -19.82 -3.22
CA GLY A 64 15.27 -18.52 -3.58
C GLY A 64 14.25 -17.37 -3.65
N LYS A 65 12.96 -17.62 -3.37
CA LYS A 65 11.90 -16.63 -3.53
C LYS A 65 11.64 -15.85 -2.25
N ALA A 66 11.35 -14.56 -2.40
CA ALA A 66 10.94 -13.70 -1.30
C ALA A 66 9.56 -14.11 -0.73
N PRO A 67 9.20 -13.69 0.50
CA PRO A 67 7.88 -13.98 1.09
C PRO A 67 6.76 -13.33 0.29
N ASN A 68 5.60 -13.99 0.21
CA ASN A 68 4.39 -13.39 -0.37
C ASN A 68 3.69 -12.51 0.67
N PHE A 69 3.16 -11.38 0.23
CA PHE A 69 2.34 -10.50 1.05
C PHE A 69 0.87 -10.66 0.66
N LEU A 70 0.02 -10.96 1.64
CA LEU A 70 -1.42 -11.02 1.48
C LEU A 70 -2.06 -10.05 2.47
N TYR A 71 -2.74 -9.04 1.94
CA TYR A 71 -3.50 -8.09 2.73
C TYR A 71 -4.99 -8.33 2.52
N ILE A 72 -5.71 -8.56 3.61
CA ILE A 72 -7.17 -8.77 3.61
C ILE A 72 -7.79 -7.62 4.38
N LEU A 73 -8.59 -6.82 3.68
CA LEU A 73 -9.41 -5.77 4.27
C LEU A 73 -10.87 -6.25 4.31
N ILE A 74 -11.45 -6.34 5.51
CA ILE A 74 -12.88 -6.60 5.70
C ILE A 74 -13.56 -5.26 5.93
N ASP A 75 -14.52 -4.93 5.06
CA ASP A 75 -15.23 -3.64 5.08
C ASP A 75 -16.22 -3.59 6.25
N ASP A 76 -16.33 -2.43 6.89
CA ASP A 76 -17.29 -2.11 7.96
C ASP A 76 -17.34 -3.11 9.14
N ILE A 77 -16.16 -3.59 9.56
CA ILE A 77 -15.99 -4.43 10.76
C ILE A 77 -15.69 -3.58 12.00
N GLY A 78 -16.46 -3.81 13.06
CA GLY A 78 -16.24 -3.20 14.37
C GLY A 78 -15.22 -3.95 15.22
N PHE A 79 -14.67 -3.25 16.22
CA PHE A 79 -13.80 -3.87 17.21
C PHE A 79 -14.54 -4.97 17.98
N GLY A 80 -13.97 -6.17 17.99
CA GLY A 80 -14.55 -7.34 18.66
C GLY A 80 -15.46 -8.21 17.80
N ASP A 81 -15.73 -7.81 16.55
CA ASP A 81 -16.55 -8.62 15.63
C ASP A 81 -15.81 -9.88 15.13
N VAL A 82 -14.47 -9.85 15.08
CA VAL A 82 -13.61 -10.96 14.60
C VAL A 82 -12.36 -11.14 15.47
N GLY A 83 -11.81 -12.36 15.49
CA GLY A 83 -10.46 -12.65 16.03
C GLY A 83 -10.32 -12.68 17.54
N ILE A 84 -11.41 -12.55 18.30
CA ILE A 84 -11.42 -12.63 19.77
C ILE A 84 -12.70 -13.36 20.19
N PRO A 85 -12.64 -14.66 20.54
CA PRO A 85 -13.81 -15.48 20.85
C PRO A 85 -14.77 -14.86 21.87
N GLU A 86 -14.23 -14.22 22.92
CA GLU A 86 -15.03 -13.62 23.99
C GLU A 86 -15.83 -12.41 23.48
N LEU A 87 -15.21 -11.55 22.67
CA LEU A 87 -15.90 -10.38 22.10
C LEU A 87 -16.86 -10.80 20.98
N ASN A 88 -16.46 -11.78 20.16
CA ASN A 88 -17.32 -12.38 19.15
C ASN A 88 -18.65 -12.87 19.76
N ALA A 89 -18.59 -13.57 20.90
CA ALA A 89 -19.77 -14.05 21.59
C ALA A 89 -20.70 -12.90 22.04
N VAL A 90 -20.13 -11.80 22.56
CA VAL A 90 -20.90 -10.60 22.94
C VAL A 90 -21.55 -9.94 21.72
N ARG A 91 -20.86 -9.94 20.58
CA ARG A 91 -21.31 -9.32 19.33
C ARG A 91 -22.22 -10.22 18.49
N GLY A 92 -22.32 -11.51 18.84
CA GLY A 92 -23.14 -12.51 18.14
C GLY A 92 -22.49 -13.14 16.92
N TYR A 93 -21.17 -13.00 16.74
CA TYR A 93 -20.42 -13.56 15.61
C TYR A 93 -19.71 -14.87 15.96
N LYS A 94 -19.43 -15.69 14.95
CA LYS A 94 -18.57 -16.89 15.06
C LYS A 94 -17.53 -16.86 13.93
N THR A 95 -16.27 -16.70 14.28
CA THR A 95 -15.16 -16.61 13.30
C THR A 95 -14.03 -17.62 13.58
N PRO A 96 -14.30 -18.93 13.62
CA PRO A 96 -13.35 -19.94 14.11
C PRO A 96 -11.98 -19.89 13.40
N ASN A 97 -11.96 -19.71 12.07
CA ASN A 97 -10.71 -19.64 11.31
C ASN A 97 -9.91 -18.35 11.60
N ILE A 98 -10.59 -17.22 11.80
CA ILE A 98 -9.94 -15.94 12.10
C ILE A 98 -9.45 -15.93 13.55
N ASN A 99 -10.20 -16.55 14.47
CA ASN A 99 -9.79 -16.73 15.86
C ASN A 99 -8.51 -17.58 15.94
N GLN A 100 -8.48 -18.72 15.24
CA GLN A 100 -7.28 -19.54 15.18
C GLN A 100 -6.08 -18.77 14.61
N PHE A 101 -6.26 -18.04 13.50
CA PHE A 101 -5.21 -17.22 12.92
C PHE A 101 -4.70 -16.13 13.87
N ALA A 102 -5.60 -15.52 14.65
CA ALA A 102 -5.24 -14.52 15.65
C ALA A 102 -4.46 -15.12 16.84
N ASP A 103 -4.73 -16.37 17.21
CA ASP A 103 -4.02 -17.10 18.28
C ASP A 103 -2.63 -17.59 17.84
N GLU A 104 -2.48 -17.97 16.57
CA GLU A 104 -1.21 -18.40 15.98
C GLU A 104 -0.29 -17.23 15.59
N GLY A 105 -0.86 -16.03 15.46
CA GLY A 105 -0.19 -14.84 14.96
C GLY A 105 -0.06 -13.71 15.97
N MET A 106 0.21 -12.51 15.43
CA MET A 106 0.20 -11.27 16.21
C MET A 106 -1.15 -10.57 16.06
N ARG A 107 -1.83 -10.32 17.19
CA ARG A 107 -3.04 -9.51 17.24
C ARG A 107 -2.74 -8.10 17.78
N MET A 108 -3.20 -7.07 17.08
CA MET A 108 -3.06 -5.69 17.51
C MET A 108 -4.31 -5.24 18.27
N ALA A 109 -4.18 -5.01 19.58
CA ALA A 109 -5.27 -4.45 20.39
C ALA A 109 -5.49 -2.94 20.16
N ARG A 110 -4.52 -2.26 19.54
CA ARG A 110 -4.52 -0.82 19.25
C ARG A 110 -4.09 -0.59 17.81
N MET A 111 -5.01 -0.84 16.88
CA MET A 111 -4.87 -0.52 15.46
C MET A 111 -5.96 0.50 15.11
N TYR A 112 -5.59 1.57 14.42
CA TYR A 112 -6.48 2.69 14.11
C TYR A 112 -6.61 2.86 12.60
N THR A 113 -7.78 3.29 12.17
CA THR A 113 -8.10 3.64 10.79
C THR A 113 -8.64 5.06 10.73
N GLU A 114 -8.80 5.56 9.51
CA GLU A 114 -9.54 6.79 9.27
C GLU A 114 -11.06 6.53 9.41
N PRO A 115 -11.90 7.55 9.60
CA PRO A 115 -13.30 7.36 9.98
C PRO A 115 -14.22 6.80 8.88
N SER A 116 -13.74 6.66 7.64
CA SER A 116 -14.53 6.11 6.54
C SER A 116 -13.69 5.33 5.51
N CYS A 117 -14.36 4.69 4.56
CA CYS A 117 -13.76 3.78 3.58
C CYS A 117 -12.65 4.42 2.75
N THR A 118 -12.95 5.48 2.01
CA THR A 118 -12.01 6.17 1.11
C THR A 118 -10.75 6.66 1.83
N PRO A 119 -10.84 7.47 2.90
CA PRO A 119 -9.64 7.93 3.61
C PRO A 119 -8.84 6.76 4.20
N THR A 120 -9.47 5.70 4.71
CA THR A 120 -8.75 4.53 5.23
C THR A 120 -7.96 3.83 4.14
N ARG A 121 -8.58 3.63 2.97
CA ARG A 121 -7.96 2.95 1.83
C ARG A 121 -6.81 3.77 1.24
N VAL A 122 -7.01 5.08 1.10
CA VAL A 122 -5.94 5.99 0.64
C VAL A 122 -4.78 5.99 1.62
N ALA A 123 -5.04 6.13 2.92
CA ALA A 123 -3.98 6.10 3.93
C ALA A 123 -3.20 4.78 3.92
N MET A 124 -3.88 3.65 3.77
CA MET A 124 -3.23 2.34 3.65
C MET A 124 -2.38 2.22 2.38
N MET A 125 -2.88 2.72 1.25
CA MET A 125 -2.21 2.57 -0.04
C MET A 125 -1.01 3.51 -0.20
N THR A 126 -1.06 4.72 0.35
CA THR A 126 0.01 5.72 0.18
C THR A 126 0.89 5.90 1.42
N GLY A 127 0.47 5.36 2.57
CA GLY A 127 1.14 5.60 3.86
C GLY A 127 1.05 7.06 4.34
N ARG A 128 0.11 7.85 3.80
CA ARG A 128 -0.03 9.29 4.07
C ARG A 128 -1.41 9.62 4.62
N HIS A 129 -1.49 10.60 5.51
CA HIS A 129 -2.78 11.10 5.97
C HIS A 129 -3.61 11.64 4.79
N PRO A 130 -4.90 11.30 4.68
CA PRO A 130 -5.74 11.66 3.52
C PRO A 130 -5.89 13.16 3.31
N VAL A 131 -5.77 13.96 4.37
CA VAL A 131 -5.75 15.43 4.27
C VAL A 131 -4.63 15.94 3.34
N ARG A 132 -3.55 15.18 3.14
CA ARG A 132 -2.43 15.57 2.27
C ARG A 132 -2.70 15.40 0.78
N ASN A 133 -3.66 14.56 0.41
CA ASN A 133 -4.02 14.27 -0.97
C ASN A 133 -5.50 14.59 -1.27
N GLY A 134 -6.20 15.28 -0.37
CA GLY A 134 -7.57 15.74 -0.58
C GLY A 134 -8.65 14.66 -0.45
N MET A 135 -8.30 13.43 -0.07
CA MET A 135 -9.22 12.28 -0.02
C MET A 135 -9.86 12.11 1.36
N GLY A 136 -10.39 13.20 1.92
CA GLY A 136 -10.98 13.21 3.27
C GLY A 136 -12.41 12.66 3.35
N ASP A 137 -13.16 12.75 2.24
CA ASP A 137 -14.55 12.33 2.16
C ASP A 137 -14.70 10.97 1.48
N THR A 138 -15.84 10.33 1.71
CA THR A 138 -16.17 9.05 1.06
C THR A 138 -16.46 9.28 -0.41
N ALA A 139 -15.72 8.62 -1.30
CA ALA A 139 -16.01 8.60 -2.72
C ALA A 139 -17.35 7.89 -2.99
N VAL A 140 -17.99 8.18 -4.12
CA VAL A 140 -19.25 7.53 -4.53
C VAL A 140 -19.09 6.95 -5.93
N ASP A 141 -20.06 6.16 -6.40
CA ASP A 141 -19.96 5.43 -7.67
C ASP A 141 -19.73 6.32 -8.91
N ILE A 142 -20.02 7.63 -8.80
CA ILE A 142 -19.69 8.65 -9.80
C ILE A 142 -19.06 9.82 -9.05
N ALA A 143 -17.74 9.74 -8.86
CA ALA A 143 -16.98 10.71 -8.06
C ALA A 143 -16.44 11.84 -8.94
N GLY A 144 -16.03 11.54 -10.17
CA GLY A 144 -15.36 12.50 -11.06
C GLY A 144 -13.97 12.90 -10.58
N PHE A 145 -13.39 12.12 -9.66
CA PHE A 145 -12.06 12.28 -9.12
C PHE A 145 -11.46 10.92 -8.79
N GLY A 146 -10.16 10.88 -8.59
CA GLY A 146 -9.46 9.71 -8.09
C GLY A 146 -8.20 10.05 -7.34
N LEU A 147 -7.48 9.01 -6.93
CA LEU A 147 -6.17 9.17 -6.32
C LEU A 147 -5.26 9.90 -7.31
N ALA A 148 -4.59 10.95 -6.83
CA ALA A 148 -3.71 11.76 -7.67
C ALA A 148 -2.56 10.92 -8.24
N ALA A 149 -2.21 11.12 -9.51
CA ALA A 149 -1.17 10.35 -10.21
C ALA A 149 0.22 10.43 -9.55
N GLU A 150 0.46 11.50 -8.80
CA GLU A 150 1.72 11.77 -8.09
C GLU A 150 1.86 11.01 -6.76
N GLU A 151 0.78 10.42 -6.24
CA GLU A 151 0.82 9.62 -5.02
C GLU A 151 1.35 8.22 -5.34
N VAL A 152 2.43 7.82 -4.66
CA VAL A 152 3.03 6.49 -4.82
C VAL A 152 2.30 5.50 -3.93
N THR A 153 1.80 4.44 -4.54
CA THR A 153 1.09 3.36 -3.86
C THR A 153 2.02 2.25 -3.39
N LEU A 154 1.59 1.51 -2.36
CA LEU A 154 2.25 0.30 -1.88
C LEU A 154 2.43 -0.73 -3.02
N ALA A 155 1.45 -0.83 -3.92
CA ALA A 155 1.53 -1.74 -5.06
C ALA A 155 2.66 -1.38 -6.02
N GLU A 156 2.90 -0.09 -6.29
CA GLU A 156 4.02 0.35 -7.13
C GLU A 156 5.37 0.08 -6.47
N ILE A 157 5.49 0.36 -5.17
CA ILE A 157 6.71 0.06 -4.41
C ILE A 157 7.01 -1.45 -4.44
N MET A 158 5.98 -2.27 -4.22
CA MET A 158 6.10 -3.72 -4.28
C MET A 158 6.47 -4.21 -5.68
N SER A 159 5.86 -3.65 -6.73
CA SER A 159 6.18 -3.98 -8.12
C SER A 159 7.63 -3.66 -8.47
N GLN A 160 8.13 -2.48 -8.05
CA GLN A 160 9.55 -2.11 -8.21
C GLN A 160 10.50 -3.08 -7.48
N ALA A 161 10.07 -3.65 -6.35
CA ALA A 161 10.81 -4.68 -5.62
C ALA A 161 10.71 -6.08 -6.27
N GLY A 162 10.05 -6.23 -7.42
CA GLY A 162 9.95 -7.47 -8.19
C GLY A 162 8.74 -8.34 -7.83
N TYR A 163 7.76 -7.80 -7.08
CA TYR A 163 6.52 -8.51 -6.78
C TYR A 163 5.49 -8.40 -7.89
N ALA A 164 4.77 -9.49 -8.15
CA ALA A 164 3.51 -9.43 -8.86
C ALA A 164 2.43 -8.89 -7.92
N THR A 165 1.72 -7.85 -8.34
CA THR A 165 0.66 -7.20 -7.54
C THR A 165 -0.71 -7.45 -8.16
N THR A 166 -1.71 -7.64 -7.30
CA THR A 166 -3.10 -7.81 -7.71
C THR A 166 -4.02 -7.25 -6.64
N HIS A 167 -5.14 -6.66 -7.06
CA HIS A 167 -6.20 -6.17 -6.18
C HIS A 167 -7.50 -6.86 -6.55
N ILE A 168 -8.22 -7.35 -5.55
CA ILE A 168 -9.50 -8.04 -5.75
C ILE A 168 -10.52 -7.42 -4.79
N GLY A 169 -11.64 -6.96 -5.36
CA GLY A 169 -12.75 -6.38 -4.61
C GLY A 169 -12.78 -4.86 -4.67
N LYS A 170 -13.31 -4.24 -3.61
CA LYS A 170 -13.64 -2.81 -3.56
C LYS A 170 -12.39 -1.93 -3.67
N TRP A 171 -12.41 -0.95 -4.59
CA TRP A 171 -11.35 0.05 -4.76
C TRP A 171 -11.59 1.29 -3.90
N HIS A 172 -12.62 2.08 -4.24
CA HIS A 172 -13.15 3.21 -3.45
C HIS A 172 -12.18 4.38 -3.21
N MET A 173 -11.25 4.60 -4.13
CA MET A 173 -10.33 5.76 -4.15
C MET A 173 -10.48 6.58 -5.44
N GLY A 174 -11.68 6.59 -6.02
CA GLY A 174 -12.00 7.25 -7.29
C GLY A 174 -12.56 6.31 -8.35
N ASP A 175 -13.08 6.94 -9.41
CA ASP A 175 -13.66 6.30 -10.59
C ASP A 175 -12.94 6.64 -11.91
N ILE A 176 -11.96 7.55 -11.86
CA ILE A 176 -11.04 7.85 -12.96
C ILE A 176 -9.66 7.27 -12.69
N GLU A 177 -8.92 6.97 -13.76
CA GLU A 177 -7.60 6.31 -13.70
C GLU A 177 -6.60 7.14 -12.87
N GLU A 178 -6.58 8.45 -13.09
CA GLU A 178 -5.68 9.42 -12.45
C GLU A 178 -6.38 10.79 -12.39
N ALA A 179 -6.22 11.50 -11.27
CA ALA A 179 -6.69 12.88 -11.08
C ALA A 179 -5.53 13.89 -11.07
#